data_AF-A0A1Y1RBE6-F1
#
_entry.id   AF-A0A1Y1RBE6-F1
#
_cell.length_a   1.000
_cell.length_b   1.000
_cell.length_c   1.000
_cell.angle_alpha   90.00
_cell.angle_beta   90.00
_cell.angle_gamma   90.00
#
_symmetry.space_group_name_H-M   'P 1'
#
loop_
_entity.id
_entity.type
_entity.pdbx_description
1 polymer ?
#
loop_
_entity_poly.entity_id
_entity_poly.type
_entity_poly.pdbx_seq_one_letter_code
_entity_poly.pdbx_strand_id
1 'polypeptide(L)'
;MQIIVKPMGVYQTNCYIVKTEGKELIVDPGQGATEWVLQQVENPVAILNTHGHFDHVWSNAELKARLKIPIYCPKEDAFMLRNDPFSQGTPPSEPDVEVEDDEILMLEKIKVHYLHFPGHT
;
A
#
# COMPACT_ATOMS: atom_id res chain seq x y z
N MET A 1 -2.34 7.96 -17.59
CA MET A 1 -1.73 7.51 -16.33
C MET A 1 -0.50 8.36 -16.03
N GLN A 2 -0.36 8.85 -14.81
CA GLN A 2 0.82 9.53 -14.28
C GLN A 2 1.25 8.80 -13.00
N ILE A 3 2.55 8.62 -12.81
CA ILE A 3 3.10 8.03 -11.58
C ILE A 3 4.04 9.05 -10.97
N ILE A 4 3.85 9.35 -9.69
CA ILE A 4 4.77 10.13 -8.89
C ILE A 4 5.32 9.25 -7.77
N VAL A 5 6.55 9.51 -7.34
CA VAL A 5 7.28 8.69 -6.37
C VAL A 5 8.05 9.58 -5.41
N LYS A 6 8.15 9.15 -4.15
CA LYS A 6 9.05 9.74 -3.18
C LYS A 6 9.63 8.65 -2.26
N PRO A 7 10.95 8.63 -2.03
CA PRO A 7 11.55 7.73 -1.05
C PRO A 7 11.15 8.13 0.37
N MET A 8 10.82 7.14 1.19
CA MET A 8 10.28 7.29 2.55
C MET A 8 11.21 6.67 3.59
N GLY A 9 11.25 7.28 4.77
CA GLY A 9 12.00 6.79 5.91
C GLY A 9 13.52 6.67 5.69
N VAL A 10 14.15 5.96 6.62
CA VAL A 10 15.61 5.71 6.58
C VAL A 10 16.01 4.67 5.53
N TYR A 11 15.08 3.79 5.17
CA TYR A 11 15.27 2.73 4.17
C TYR A 11 15.08 3.21 2.74
N GLN A 12 14.59 4.45 2.57
CA GLN A 12 14.36 5.06 1.26
C GLN A 12 13.40 4.24 0.38
N THR A 13 12.46 3.53 1.02
CA THR A 13 11.43 2.74 0.35
C THR A 13 10.55 3.67 -0.48
N ASN A 14 10.39 3.35 -1.76
CA ASN A 14 9.64 4.19 -2.67
C ASN A 14 8.14 4.03 -2.40
N CYS A 15 7.50 5.10 -1.95
CA CYS A 15 6.05 5.21 -1.99
C CYS A 15 5.63 5.82 -3.34
N TYR A 16 4.67 5.18 -4.01
CA TYR A 16 4.17 5.64 -5.31
C TYR A 16 2.71 6.10 -5.20
N ILE A 17 2.35 7.07 -6.03
CA ILE A 17 0.95 7.42 -6.30
C ILE A 17 0.72 7.30 -7.80
N VAL A 18 -0.19 6.39 -8.17
CA VAL A 18 -0.61 6.17 -9.56
C VAL A 18 -1.89 6.94 -9.80
N LYS A 19 -1.83 7.99 -10.61
CA LYS A 19 -2.97 8.81 -11.03
C LYS A 19 -3.49 8.33 -12.37
N THR A 20 -4.70 7.80 -12.41
CA THR A 20 -5.31 7.30 -13.66
C THR A 20 -6.83 7.30 -13.57
N GLU A 21 -7.52 7.48 -14.70
CA GLU A 21 -9.00 7.48 -14.75
C GLU A 21 -9.68 8.45 -13.74
N GLY A 22 -9.00 9.55 -13.37
CA GLY A 22 -9.48 10.52 -12.38
C GLY A 22 -9.45 10.02 -10.92
N LYS A 23 -8.79 8.89 -10.67
CA LYS A 23 -8.61 8.26 -9.36
C LYS A 23 -7.13 8.07 -9.06
N GLU A 24 -6.81 7.79 -7.80
CA GLU A 24 -5.44 7.55 -7.34
C GLU A 24 -5.31 6.24 -6.57
N LEU A 25 -4.22 5.50 -6.84
CA LEU A 25 -3.79 4.34 -6.07
C LEU A 25 -2.50 4.70 -5.33
N ILE A 26 -2.45 4.40 -4.04
CA ILE A 26 -1.26 4.57 -3.22
C ILE A 26 -0.57 3.21 -3.14
N VAL A 27 0.72 3.14 -3.46
CA VAL A 27 1.49 1.90 -3.41
C VAL A 27 2.61 2.03 -2.39
N ASP A 28 2.71 1.06 -1.49
CA ASP A 28 3.75 0.93 -0.47
C ASP A 28 4.02 2.24 0.33
N PRO A 29 3.01 2.76 1.07
CA PRO A 29 3.22 3.90 1.93
C PRO A 29 4.09 3.53 3.14
N GLY A 30 5.40 3.62 2.93
CA GLY A 30 6.42 3.39 3.93
C GLY A 30 6.50 4.44 5.03
N GLN A 31 7.59 4.40 5.80
CA GLN A 31 7.75 5.23 7.01
C GLN A 31 7.70 6.74 6.72
N GLY A 32 6.70 7.42 7.29
CA GLY A 32 6.51 8.87 7.13
C GLY A 32 5.85 9.28 5.82
N ALA A 33 5.26 8.35 5.08
CA ALA A 33 4.59 8.64 3.81
C ALA A 33 3.33 9.50 3.97
N THR A 34 2.66 9.43 5.13
CA THR A 34 1.31 9.98 5.33
C THR A 34 1.16 11.41 4.83
N GLU A 35 1.98 12.34 5.32
CA GLU A 35 1.82 13.76 5.01
C GLU A 35 2.04 14.05 3.52
N TRP A 36 3.04 13.41 2.90
CA TRP A 36 3.25 13.55 1.46
C TRP A 36 2.08 12.99 0.67
N VAL A 37 1.58 11.81 1.03
CA VAL A 37 0.41 11.22 0.37
C VAL A 37 -0.79 12.15 0.43
N LEU A 38 -1.13 12.67 1.62
CA LEU A 38 -2.26 13.58 1.80
C LEU A 38 -2.13 14.88 0.98
N GLN A 39 -0.91 15.37 0.76
CA GLN A 39 -0.67 16.55 -0.06
C GLN A 39 -0.77 16.28 -1.57
N GLN A 40 -0.59 15.03 -1.98
CA GLN A 40 -0.51 14.67 -3.40
C GLN A 40 -1.78 14.02 -3.94
N VAL A 41 -2.64 13.44 -3.10
CA VAL A 41 -3.88 12.79 -3.53
C VAL A 41 -5.08 13.73 -3.42
N GLU A 42 -6.01 13.60 -4.36
CA GLU A 42 -7.30 14.30 -4.37
C GLU A 42 -8.47 13.30 -4.29
N ASN A 43 -8.41 12.22 -5.07
CA ASN A 43 -9.42 11.17 -5.18
C ASN A 43 -8.81 9.76 -5.05
N PRO A 44 -8.14 9.43 -3.93
CA PRO A 44 -7.58 8.11 -3.72
C PRO A 44 -8.69 7.07 -3.53
N VAL A 45 -8.45 5.85 -4.03
CA VAL A 45 -9.44 4.76 -3.96
C VAL A 45 -8.94 3.50 -3.30
N ALA A 46 -7.62 3.31 -3.20
CA ALA A 46 -7.03 2.15 -2.54
C ALA A 46 -5.57 2.40 -2.12
N ILE A 47 -5.15 1.70 -1.07
CA ILE A 47 -3.76 1.44 -0.71
C ILE A 47 -3.43 0.02 -1.18
N LEU A 48 -2.37 -0.14 -1.96
CA LEU A 48 -1.89 -1.41 -2.48
C LEU A 48 -0.52 -1.70 -1.87
N ASN A 49 -0.35 -2.85 -1.24
CA ASN A 49 0.94 -3.31 -0.75
C ASN A 49 1.50 -4.36 -1.70
N THR A 50 2.75 -4.19 -2.11
CA THR A 50 3.45 -5.19 -2.91
C THR A 50 3.76 -6.44 -2.10
N HIS A 51 4.12 -6.24 -0.82
CA HIS A 51 4.39 -7.27 0.17
C HIS A 51 4.29 -6.68 1.59
N GLY A 52 4.37 -7.52 2.61
CA GLY A 52 4.05 -7.18 4.00
C GLY A 52 5.17 -6.50 4.81
N HIS A 53 6.33 -6.22 4.23
CA HIS A 53 7.46 -5.69 5.00
C HIS A 53 7.17 -4.31 5.62
N PHE A 54 7.72 -4.13 6.82
CA PHE A 54 7.49 -2.95 7.65
C PHE A 54 7.79 -1.62 6.97
N ASP A 55 8.81 -1.55 6.13
CA ASP A 55 9.22 -0.33 5.44
C ASP A 55 8.31 0.02 4.26
N HIS A 56 7.48 -0.92 3.79
CA HIS A 56 6.46 -0.71 2.75
C HIS A 56 5.07 -0.38 3.34
N VAL A 57 4.76 -0.86 4.55
CA VAL A 57 3.41 -0.80 5.14
C VAL A 57 3.26 0.18 6.30
N TRP A 58 4.34 0.84 6.74
CA TRP A 58 4.38 1.62 7.98
C TRP A 58 3.25 2.66 8.12
N SER A 59 2.91 3.36 7.04
CA SER A 59 1.88 4.41 7.03
C SER A 59 0.48 3.91 6.68
N ASN A 60 0.27 2.59 6.48
CA ASN A 60 -1.02 2.00 6.14
C ASN A 60 -2.13 2.38 7.12
N ALA A 61 -1.92 2.14 8.42
CA ALA A 61 -2.94 2.36 9.46
C ALA A 61 -3.39 3.82 9.50
N GLU A 62 -2.44 4.75 9.47
CA GLU A 62 -2.74 6.18 9.52
C GLU A 62 -3.46 6.65 8.24
N LEU A 63 -2.99 6.23 7.06
CA LEU A 63 -3.62 6.61 5.80
C LEU A 63 -5.03 6.04 5.67
N LYS A 64 -5.26 4.78 6.02
CA LYS A 64 -6.62 4.20 6.07
C LYS A 64 -7.52 4.97 7.02
N ALA A 65 -7.01 5.36 8.19
CA ALA A 65 -7.78 6.14 9.16
C ALA A 65 -8.17 7.54 8.63
N ARG A 66 -7.29 8.20 7.87
CA ARG A 66 -7.52 9.56 7.34
C ARG A 66 -8.31 9.58 6.02
N LEU A 67 -8.02 8.65 5.11
CA LEU A 67 -8.59 8.60 3.77
C LEU A 67 -9.84 7.73 3.66
N LYS A 68 -10.05 6.81 4.62
CA LYS A 68 -11.19 5.86 4.64
C LYS A 68 -11.29 5.01 3.36
N ILE A 69 -10.13 4.58 2.85
CA ILE A 69 -10.00 3.72 1.67
C ILE A 69 -9.48 2.33 2.05
N PRO A 70 -9.81 1.29 1.25
CA PRO A 70 -9.35 -0.07 1.49
C PRO A 70 -7.83 -0.25 1.33
N ILE A 71 -7.27 -1.13 2.15
CA ILE A 71 -5.92 -1.69 2.01
C ILE A 71 -6.02 -3.07 1.34
N TYR A 72 -5.22 -3.28 0.31
CA TYR A 72 -5.01 -4.55 -0.38
C TYR A 72 -3.60 -5.05 -0.09
N CYS A 73 -3.49 -6.32 0.31
CA CYS A 73 -2.23 -6.97 0.61
C CYS A 73 -2.25 -8.40 0.08
N PRO A 74 -1.14 -8.96 -0.43
CA PRO A 74 -1.04 -10.39 -0.70
C PRO A 74 -1.43 -11.18 0.54
N LYS A 75 -2.27 -12.20 0.34
CA LYS A 75 -2.81 -13.03 1.42
C LYS A 75 -1.73 -13.64 2.30
N GLU A 76 -0.64 -14.12 1.68
CA GLU A 76 0.47 -14.76 2.39
C GLU A 76 1.24 -13.78 3.29
N ASP A 77 1.11 -12.48 3.04
CA ASP A 77 1.81 -11.41 3.77
C ASP A 77 0.92 -10.65 4.76
N ALA A 78 -0.38 -10.90 4.75
CA ALA A 78 -1.34 -10.19 5.60
C ALA A 78 -1.01 -10.30 7.10
N PHE A 79 -0.33 -11.38 7.53
CA PHE A 79 0.13 -11.53 8.91
C PHE A 79 1.17 -10.49 9.32
N MET A 80 1.97 -9.95 8.40
CA MET A 80 2.98 -8.90 8.67
C MET A 80 2.38 -7.51 8.79
N LEU A 81 1.15 -7.29 8.30
CA LEU A 81 0.40 -6.05 8.55
C LEU A 81 -0.20 -6.07 9.96
N ARG A 82 -0.74 -7.22 10.38
CA ARG A 82 -1.40 -7.40 11.68
C ARG A 82 -0.43 -7.47 12.85
N ASN A 83 0.72 -8.08 12.60
CA ASN A 83 1.75 -8.35 13.59
C ASN A 83 3.05 -7.66 13.19
N ASP A 84 3.97 -7.52 14.13
CA ASP A 84 5.33 -7.01 13.86
C ASP A 84 6.34 -8.16 14.01
N PRO A 85 6.42 -9.09 13.03
CA PRO A 85 7.27 -10.27 13.15
C PRO A 85 8.76 -9.94 13.22
N PHE A 86 9.15 -8.73 12.81
CA PHE A 86 10.54 -8.26 12.81
C PHE A 86 10.86 -7.32 13.98
N SER A 87 9.90 -7.08 14.89
CA SER A 87 10.05 -6.21 16.06
C SER A 87 10.59 -4.80 15.73
N GLN A 88 10.14 -4.22 14.62
CA GLN A 88 10.54 -2.89 14.15
C GLN A 88 9.71 -1.75 14.76
N GLY A 89 8.62 -2.07 15.47
CA GLY A 89 7.63 -1.12 15.96
C GLY A 89 6.65 -0.65 14.89
N THR A 90 6.40 -1.48 13.87
CA THR A 90 5.49 -1.16 12.77
C THR A 90 4.06 -0.99 13.30
N PRO A 91 3.38 0.13 12.99
CA PRO A 91 1.98 0.29 13.37
C PRO A 91 1.12 -0.81 12.75
N PRO A 92 0.35 -1.57 13.55
CA PRO A 92 -0.46 -2.66 13.02
C PRO A 92 -1.57 -2.10 12.13
N SER A 93 -1.82 -2.78 11.01
CA SER A 93 -2.91 -2.51 10.08
C SER A 93 -3.63 -3.80 9.69
N GLU A 94 -4.91 -3.67 9.34
CA GLU A 94 -5.72 -4.80 8.87
C GLU A 94 -6.01 -4.58 7.37
N PRO A 95 -5.59 -5.50 6.48
CA PRO A 95 -6.00 -5.44 5.09
C PRO A 95 -7.51 -5.63 4.97
N ASP A 96 -8.17 -4.82 4.14
CA ASP A 96 -9.59 -5.01 3.83
C ASP A 96 -9.77 -6.14 2.82
N VAL A 97 -8.76 -6.36 1.98
CA VAL A 97 -8.73 -7.43 0.99
C VAL A 97 -7.36 -8.11 1.05
N GLU A 98 -7.40 -9.40 1.36
CA GLU A 98 -6.28 -10.31 1.14
C GLU A 98 -6.38 -10.81 -0.30
N VAL A 99 -5.42 -10.42 -1.13
CA VAL A 99 -5.42 -10.69 -2.57
C VAL A 99 -4.81 -12.08 -2.80
N GLU A 100 -5.48 -12.89 -3.62
CA GLU A 100 -4.96 -14.19 -4.04
C GLU A 100 -3.95 -14.02 -5.19
N ASP A 101 -3.18 -15.07 -5.44
CA ASP A 101 -2.17 -15.06 -6.49
C ASP A 101 -2.77 -14.85 -7.89
N ASP A 102 -2.08 -14.03 -8.68
CA ASP A 102 -2.45 -13.72 -10.07
C ASP A 102 -3.87 -13.12 -10.25
N GLU A 103 -4.41 -12.52 -9.18
CA GLU A 103 -5.76 -11.96 -9.16
C GLU A 103 -5.87 -10.64 -9.94
N ILE A 104 -7.00 -10.49 -10.65
CA ILE A 104 -7.37 -9.25 -11.33
C ILE A 104 -8.46 -8.54 -10.52
N LEU A 105 -8.14 -7.34 -10.06
CA LEU A 105 -9.03 -6.49 -9.29
C LEU A 105 -9.56 -5.34 -10.15
N MET A 106 -10.85 -5.04 -9.97
CA MET A 106 -11.47 -3.83 -10.51
C MET A 106 -11.66 -2.84 -9.37
N LEU A 107 -10.82 -1.81 -9.34
CA LEU A 107 -10.87 -0.72 -8.36
C LEU A 107 -11.50 0.49 -9.03
N GLU A 108 -12.81 0.67 -8.83
CA GLU A 108 -13.62 1.61 -9.59
C GLU A 108 -13.54 1.33 -11.11
N LYS A 109 -12.83 2.17 -11.86
CA LYS A 109 -12.59 2.03 -13.31
C LYS A 109 -11.18 1.53 -13.63
N ILE A 110 -10.37 1.24 -12.61
CA ILE A 110 -8.98 0.86 -12.77
C ILE A 110 -8.87 -0.66 -12.66
N LYS A 111 -8.33 -1.28 -13.72
CA LYS A 111 -7.99 -2.69 -13.72
C LYS A 111 -6.58 -2.88 -13.16
N VAL A 112 -6.45 -3.58 -12.04
CA VAL A 112 -5.17 -3.91 -11.41
C VAL A 112 -4.95 -5.42 -11.52
N HIS A 113 -3.77 -5.83 -11.98
CA HIS A 113 -3.36 -7.23 -11.99
C HIS A 113 -2.32 -7.39 -10.88
N TYR A 114 -2.67 -8.11 -9.82
CA TYR A 114 -1.66 -8.64 -8.91
C TYR A 114 -1.03 -9.84 -9.60
N LEU A 115 0.29 -9.89 -9.65
CA LEU A 115 1.04 -11.01 -10.21
C LEU A 115 1.95 -11.53 -9.11
N HIS A 116 1.91 -12.83 -8.84
CA HIS A 116 2.73 -13.40 -7.79
C HIS A 116 4.19 -13.51 -8.29
N PHE A 117 5.10 -12.75 -7.66
CA PHE A 117 6.55 -12.87 -7.83
C PHE A 117 7.23 -13.30 -6.52
N PRO A 118 7.22 -14.59 -6.16
CA PRO A 118 7.70 -15.07 -4.85
C PRO A 118 9.22 -14.93 -4.68
N GLY A 119 9.66 -14.88 -3.42
CA GLY A 119 11.04 -15.22 -3.03
C GLY A 119 11.67 -14.27 -2.03
N HIS A 120 11.28 -13.00 -2.03
CA HIS A 120 11.67 -12.05 -0.99
C HIS A 120 10.81 -12.22 0.25
N THR A 121 9.49 -12.29 0.03
CA THR A 121 8.50 -12.86 0.94
C THR A 121 7.77 -13.99 0.23
#